data_AF-A0A026W2U7-F1
#
_entry.id   AF-A0A026W2U7-F1
#
_cell.length_a   1.000
_cell.length_b   1.000
_cell.length_c   1.000
_cell.angle_alpha   90.00
_cell.angle_beta   90.00
_cell.angle_gamma   90.00
#
_symmetry.space_group_name_H-M   'P 1'
#
loop_
_entity.id
_entity.type
_entity.pdbx_description
1 polymer ?
#
loop_
_entity_poly.entity_id
_entity_poly.type
_entity_poly.pdbx_seq_one_letter_code
_entity_poly.pdbx_strand_id
1 'polypeptide(L)'
;KRFWVHPLFQLRHIHGFYEAIFPTLSLHEDKFHNYFRMTISQFEELLCYVGPLISKQNAIRAPISAAARLAMTLRLVFQSKFNVLISIV
;
A
#
# COMPACT_ATOMS: atom_id res chain seq x y z
N LYS A 1 0.04 24.31 16.98
CA LYS A 1 -0.80 23.23 17.56
C LYS A 1 -0.14 21.88 17.30
N ARG A 2 0.15 21.07 18.32
CA ARG A 2 0.61 19.67 18.13
C ARG A 2 -0.63 18.80 17.90
N PHE A 3 -0.88 18.41 16.66
CA PHE A 3 -1.91 17.43 16.36
C PHE A 3 -1.40 16.03 16.71
N TRP A 4 -2.19 15.23 17.43
CA TRP A 4 -1.87 13.82 17.70
C TRP A 4 -1.97 12.95 16.44
N VAL A 5 -2.83 13.35 15.50
CA VAL A 5 -2.85 12.94 14.10
C VAL A 5 -3.06 14.21 13.27
N HIS A 6 -2.14 14.53 12.38
CA HIS A 6 -2.30 15.66 11.47
C HIS A 6 -3.55 15.47 10.60
N PRO A 7 -4.39 16.49 10.36
CA PRO A 7 -5.62 16.37 9.56
C PRO A 7 -5.40 15.71 8.19
N LEU A 8 -4.26 15.97 7.56
CA LEU A 8 -3.82 15.30 6.32
C LEU A 8 -3.91 13.76 6.40
N PHE A 9 -3.50 13.16 7.52
CA PHE A 9 -3.50 11.70 7.69
C PHE A 9 -4.87 11.14 8.11
N GLN A 10 -5.81 11.99 8.50
CA GLN A 10 -7.20 11.59 8.74
C GLN A 10 -7.91 11.33 7.41
N LEU A 11 -7.53 12.08 6.36
CA LEU A 11 -8.07 11.95 5.01
C LEU A 11 -7.47 10.78 4.21
N ARG A 12 -6.72 9.87 4.84
CA ARG A 12 -6.09 8.72 4.15
C ARG A 12 -7.10 7.79 3.46
N HIS A 13 -8.36 7.76 3.90
CA HIS A 13 -9.39 6.96 3.25
C HIS A 13 -9.84 7.56 1.90
N ILE A 14 -9.55 8.85 1.68
CA ILE A 14 -9.88 9.59 0.45
C ILE A 14 -8.63 9.76 -0.42
N HIS A 15 -7.51 10.15 0.19
CA HIS A 15 -6.27 10.52 -0.49
C HIS A 15 -5.11 9.56 -0.20
N GLY A 16 -5.37 8.46 0.50
CA GLY A 16 -4.35 7.44 0.75
C GLY A 16 -3.91 6.80 -0.55
N PHE A 17 -2.61 6.50 -0.63
CA PHE A 17 -2.04 5.85 -1.80
C PHE A 17 -2.81 4.57 -2.18
N TYR A 18 -3.11 3.73 -1.19
CA TYR A 18 -3.82 2.48 -1.43
C TYR A 18 -5.23 2.75 -1.97
N GLU A 19 -5.99 3.60 -1.29
CA GLU A 19 -7.37 3.91 -1.64
C GLU A 19 -7.50 4.61 -3.01
N ALA A 20 -6.55 5.49 -3.36
CA ALA A 20 -6.58 6.25 -4.60
C ALA A 20 -6.00 5.51 -5.80
N ILE A 21 -4.90 4.76 -5.62
CA ILE A 21 -4.10 4.24 -6.73
C ILE A 21 -4.28 2.73 -6.93
N PHE A 22 -4.50 1.96 -5.86
CA PHE A 22 -4.63 0.50 -5.96
C PHE A 22 -5.81 0.08 -6.87
N PRO A 23 -7.02 0.67 -6.78
CA PRO A 23 -8.13 0.29 -7.66
C PRO A 23 -7.78 0.51 -9.14
N THR A 24 -7.21 1.65 -9.49
CA THR A 24 -6.79 1.94 -10.86
C THR A 24 -5.67 1.01 -11.34
N LEU A 25 -4.67 0.73 -10.50
CA LEU A 25 -3.61 -0.23 -10.85
C LEU A 25 -4.17 -1.63 -11.07
N SER A 26 -5.14 -2.08 -10.27
CA SER A 26 -5.74 -3.42 -10.39
C SER A 26 -6.53 -3.61 -11.69
N LEU A 27 -6.90 -2.55 -12.40
CA LEU A 27 -7.54 -2.63 -13.72
C LEU A 27 -6.54 -2.87 -14.86
N HIS A 28 -5.24 -2.71 -14.61
CA HIS A 28 -4.18 -2.79 -15.60
C HIS A 28 -3.10 -3.76 -15.13
N GLU A 29 -3.21 -5.03 -15.53
CA GLU A 29 -2.34 -6.11 -15.06
C GLU A 29 -0.85 -5.84 -15.35
N ASP A 30 -0.53 -5.25 -16.51
CA ASP A 30 0.83 -4.85 -16.87
C ASP A 30 1.39 -3.79 -15.92
N LYS A 31 0.59 -2.79 -15.54
CA LYS A 31 0.99 -1.73 -14.61
C LYS A 31 1.09 -2.27 -13.20
N PHE A 32 0.15 -3.11 -12.78
CA PHE A 32 0.19 -3.76 -11.48
C PHE A 32 1.46 -4.62 -11.33
N HIS A 33 1.78 -5.43 -12.34
CA HIS A 33 2.98 -6.25 -12.35
C HIS A 33 4.25 -5.41 -12.35
N ASN A 34 4.31 -4.32 -13.11
CA ASN A 34 5.46 -3.41 -13.07
C ASN A 34 5.62 -2.73 -11.70
N TYR A 35 4.51 -2.42 -11.04
CA TYR A 35 4.50 -1.72 -9.76
C TYR A 35 4.88 -2.64 -8.58
N PHE A 36 4.24 -3.80 -8.48
CA PHE A 36 4.40 -4.74 -7.36
C PHE A 36 5.30 -5.93 -7.68
N ARG A 37 5.79 -6.07 -8.91
CA ARG A 37 6.61 -7.20 -9.37
C ARG A 37 5.94 -8.56 -9.16
N MET A 38 4.60 -8.58 -9.15
CA MET A 38 3.76 -9.76 -8.97
C MET A 38 2.39 -9.52 -9.62
N THR A 39 1.66 -10.58 -9.91
CA THR A 39 0.26 -10.49 -10.39
C THR A 39 -0.69 -10.12 -9.25
N ILE A 40 -1.91 -9.73 -9.59
CA ILE A 40 -2.96 -9.41 -8.60
C ILE A 40 -3.26 -10.64 -7.75
N SER A 41 -3.40 -11.82 -8.37
CA SER A 41 -3.65 -13.07 -7.64
C SER A 41 -2.53 -13.43 -6.66
N GLN A 42 -1.26 -13.19 -7.04
CA GLN A 42 -0.12 -13.39 -6.13
C GLN A 42 -0.16 -12.42 -4.95
N PHE A 43 -0.58 -11.17 -5.19
CA PHE A 43 -0.75 -10.19 -4.12
C PHE A 43 -1.86 -10.61 -3.14
N GLU A 44 -3.00 -11.07 -3.66
CA GLU A 44 -4.12 -11.55 -2.85
C GLU A 44 -3.76 -12.81 -2.06
N GLU A 45 -3.09 -13.76 -2.68
CA GLU A 45 -2.58 -14.96 -2.01
C GLU A 45 -1.61 -14.60 -0.89
N LEU A 46 -0.64 -13.73 -1.17
CA LEU A 46 0.29 -13.23 -0.16
C LEU A 46 -0.46 -12.54 0.99
N LEU A 47 -1.46 -11.72 0.67
CA LEU A 47 -2.30 -11.04 1.65
C LEU A 47 -3.08 -12.03 2.52
N CYS A 48 -3.55 -13.16 1.99
CA CYS A 48 -4.19 -14.21 2.79
C CYS A 48 -3.23 -14.79 3.84
N TYR A 49 -1.96 -15.03 3.48
CA TYR A 49 -0.97 -15.57 4.41
C TYR A 49 -0.50 -14.54 5.44
N VAL A 50 -0.15 -13.33 5.01
CA VAL A 50 0.46 -12.33 5.89
C VAL A 50 -0.56 -11.43 6.58
N GLY A 51 -1.77 -11.34 6.03
CA GLY A 51 -2.85 -10.48 6.49
C GLY A 51 -3.16 -10.63 7.98
N PRO A 52 -3.34 -11.85 8.51
CA PRO A 52 -3.55 -12.08 9.94
C PRO A 52 -2.38 -11.60 10.81
N LEU A 53 -1.13 -11.76 10.33
CA LEU A 53 0.08 -11.39 11.06
C LEU A 53 0.30 -9.89 11.10
N ILE A 54 0.00 -9.20 10.00
CA ILE A 54 0.15 -7.76 9.93
C ILE A 54 -1.09 -7.05 10.47
N SER A 55 -2.26 -7.70 10.60
CA SER A 55 -3.48 -7.08 11.09
C SER A 55 -3.34 -6.48 12.49
N LYS A 56 -3.75 -5.22 12.67
CA LYS A 56 -3.80 -4.59 14.00
C LYS A 56 -5.22 -4.74 14.53
N GLN A 57 -5.38 -5.56 15.57
CA GLN A 57 -6.68 -5.81 16.20
C GLN A 57 -7.00 -4.76 17.27
N ASN A 58 -6.01 -4.35 18.07
CA ASN A 58 -6.19 -3.40 19.18
C ASN A 58 -5.48 -2.08 18.86
N ALA A 59 -6.24 -1.08 18.43
CA ALA A 59 -5.70 0.24 18.14
C ALA A 59 -6.65 1.34 18.62
N ILE A 60 -6.09 2.34 19.32
CA ILE A 60 -6.81 3.55 19.77
C ILE A 60 -7.29 4.40 18.58
N ARG A 61 -6.67 4.20 17.41
CA ARG A 61 -7.02 4.85 16.14
C ARG A 61 -7.40 3.78 15.13
N ALA A 62 -8.24 4.14 14.15
CA ALA A 62 -8.58 3.25 13.05
C ALA A 62 -7.28 2.64 12.47
N PRO A 63 -7.13 1.30 12.48
CA PRO A 63 -5.93 0.67 11.95
C PRO A 63 -5.86 0.84 10.43
N ILE A 64 -4.64 0.89 9.89
CA ILE A 64 -4.45 0.79 8.44
C ILE A 64 -4.77 -0.65 8.05
N SER A 65 -5.50 -0.87 6.95
CA SER A 65 -5.85 -2.22 6.51
C SER A 65 -4.59 -3.07 6.25
N ALA A 66 -4.73 -4.39 6.35
CA ALA A 66 -3.63 -5.31 6.00
C ALA A 66 -3.18 -5.11 4.55
N ALA A 67 -4.13 -5.00 3.62
CA ALA A 67 -3.85 -4.77 2.21
C ALA A 67 -3.06 -3.47 1.96
N ALA A 68 -3.48 -2.35 2.56
CA ALA A 68 -2.77 -1.08 2.40
C ALA A 68 -1.34 -1.13 2.96
N ARG A 69 -1.13 -1.83 4.09
CA ARG A 69 0.22 -2.02 4.64
C ARG A 69 1.08 -2.90 3.76
N LEU A 70 0.54 -4.00 3.26
CA LEU A 70 1.25 -4.86 2.34
C LEU A 70 1.66 -4.09 1.09
N ALA A 71 0.72 -3.38 0.46
CA ALA A 71 0.97 -2.55 -0.72
C ALA A 71 2.07 -1.50 -0.48
N MET A 72 2.01 -0.75 0.64
CA MET A 72 3.06 0.21 0.99
C MET A 72 4.41 -0.45 1.23
N THR A 73 4.44 -1.62 1.87
CA THR A 73 5.68 -2.35 2.16
C THR A 73 6.32 -2.86 0.88
N LEU A 74 5.54 -3.49 0.01
CA LEU A 74 6.01 -3.98 -1.29
C LEU A 74 6.53 -2.83 -2.15
N ARG A 75 5.81 -1.69 -2.18
CA ARG A 75 6.28 -0.49 -2.86
C ARG A 75 7.68 -0.09 -2.39
N LEU A 76 7.91 -0.01 -1.07
CA LEU A 76 9.23 0.36 -0.53
C LEU A 76 10.31 -0.65 -0.90
N VAL A 77 10.02 -1.95 -0.80
CA VAL A 77 10.99 -3.03 -1.08
C VAL A 77 11.36 -3.10 -2.56
N PHE A 78 10.39 -2.94 -3.46
CA PHE A 78 10.64 -2.99 -4.89
C PHE A 78 11.16 -1.67 -5.46
N GLN A 79 10.81 -0.52 -4.87
CA GLN A 79 11.41 0.77 -5.23
C GLN A 79 12.86 0.89 -4.74
N SER A 80 13.23 0.36 -3.58
CA SER A 80 14.61 0.49 -3.08
C SER A 80 15.62 -0.28 -3.94
N LYS A 81 15.18 -1.34 -4.63
CA LYS A 81 15.98 -2.04 -5.65
C LYS A 81 16.02 -1.32 -7.01
N PHE A 82 15.29 -0.21 -7.14
CA PHE A 82 15.13 0.60 -8.36
C PHE A 82 15.63 2.04 -8.18
N ASN A 83 16.50 2.31 -7.19
CA ASN A 83 17.13 3.62 -6.97
C ASN A 83 18.24 3.98 -7.98
N VAL A 84 18.07 3.60 -9.26
CA VAL A 84 18.93 4.09 -10.35
C VAL A 84 18.12 4.71 -11.51
N LEU A 85 16.79 4.52 -11.62
CA LEU A 85 16.12 4.84 -12.89
C LEU A 85 14.79 5.61 -12.84
N ILE A 86 14.35 6.17 -11.71
CA ILE A 86 13.14 7.01 -11.71
C ILE A 86 13.39 8.31 -10.94
N SER A 87 14.38 9.06 -11.44
CA SER A 87 14.29 10.52 -11.52
C SER A 87 13.90 10.81 -12.97
N ILE A 88 12.97 11.73 -13.21
CA ILE A 88 12.27 12.01 -14.49
C ILE A 88 10.99 11.17 -14.68
N VAL A 89 9.94 11.52 -13.93
CA VAL A 89 8.66 12.08 -14.46
C VAL A 89 8.11 13.00 -13.38
#